data_AF-A0A0V1IP65-F1
#
_entry.id   AF-A0A0V1IP65-F1
#
_cell.length_a   1.000
_cell.length_b   1.000
_cell.length_c   1.000
_cell.angle_alpha   90.00
_cell.angle_beta   90.00
_cell.angle_gamma   90.00
#
_symmetry.space_group_name_H-M   'P 1'
#
loop_
_entity.id
_entity.type
_entity.pdbx_description
1 polymer ?
#
loop_
_entity_poly.entity_id
_entity_poly.type
_entity_poly.pdbx_seq_one_letter_code
_entity_poly.pdbx_strand_id
1 'polypeptide(L)'
;MANEPQPQNASPEGQSEVKGDKIQEKEVVELSGRRIFLVRHGERMDRVFPGWLRLGFTDLGAYRPYDLNMPLRAVKRENGYKDFHNDPPITEIGYATSQMIGRGMKLSGIQFDTVYCSPALRSIQSAHGILKSFAGSNTKICIEPGLFEYLGWYENANLNFLDTNQLINEGYEIQPNYIPYAIVKTLKDNFHNETIEGYYKRVDAAVNMILKLHENTKCNLLFVVHAPTIDAIGRSLMNKPVIGLSNYELSKMGIHFPYASVVALEETNTNGKWQLMPNVLPPISFLDFSNRVNINFFTRS
;
A
#
# COMPACT_ATOMS: atom_id res chain seq x y z
N MET A 1 -69.07 6.17 33.53
CA MET A 1 -68.69 4.74 33.52
C MET A 1 -68.59 4.35 32.06
N ALA A 2 -67.49 4.65 31.36
CA ALA A 2 -66.22 3.91 31.33
C ALA A 2 -66.43 2.47 30.81
N ASN A 3 -66.29 2.27 29.50
CA ASN A 3 -66.05 0.97 28.87
C ASN A 3 -64.71 1.07 28.15
N GLU A 4 -63.71 0.36 28.67
CA GLU A 4 -62.36 0.25 28.11
C GLU A 4 -62.38 -0.64 26.84
N PRO A 5 -61.65 -0.31 25.77
CA PRO A 5 -61.42 -1.20 24.65
C PRO A 5 -60.31 -2.21 24.97
N GLN A 6 -60.59 -3.51 24.74
CA GLN A 6 -59.64 -4.60 24.86
C GLN A 6 -58.49 -4.50 23.84
N PRO A 7 -57.25 -4.88 24.21
CA PRO A 7 -56.11 -4.89 23.30
C PRO A 7 -56.18 -6.04 22.29
N GLN A 8 -55.96 -5.72 21.02
CA GLN A 8 -55.77 -6.71 19.95
C GLN A 8 -54.43 -7.42 20.14
N ASN A 9 -54.47 -8.75 20.22
CA ASN A 9 -53.30 -9.61 20.24
C ASN A 9 -52.54 -9.51 18.91
N ALA A 10 -51.32 -9.00 18.96
CA ALA A 10 -50.38 -9.08 17.86
C ALA A 10 -49.90 -10.53 17.69
N SER A 11 -50.10 -11.08 16.49
CA SER A 11 -49.57 -12.37 16.07
C SER A 11 -48.04 -12.32 16.02
N PRO A 12 -47.30 -13.39 16.38
CA PRO A 12 -45.86 -13.41 16.24
C PRO A 12 -45.49 -13.46 14.76
N GLU A 13 -44.79 -12.43 14.29
CA GLU A 13 -44.23 -12.41 12.94
C GLU A 13 -43.17 -13.51 12.78
N GLY A 14 -43.49 -14.45 11.91
CA GLY A 14 -42.58 -15.12 10.97
C GLY A 14 -41.20 -15.53 11.48
N GLN A 15 -41.12 -16.73 12.05
CA GLN A 15 -39.91 -17.53 11.96
C GLN A 15 -39.65 -17.86 10.48
N SER A 16 -38.72 -17.16 9.84
CA SER A 16 -38.14 -17.62 8.58
C SER A 16 -37.00 -18.60 8.91
N GLU A 17 -37.16 -19.84 8.44
CA GLU A 17 -36.12 -20.85 8.47
C GLU A 17 -34.88 -20.32 7.74
N VAL A 18 -33.79 -20.12 8.49
CA VAL A 18 -32.47 -19.90 7.90
C VAL A 18 -32.02 -21.26 7.34
N LYS A 19 -32.36 -21.52 6.08
CA LYS A 19 -31.66 -22.53 5.29
C LYS A 19 -30.21 -22.10 5.24
N GLY A 20 -29.34 -22.89 5.87
CA GLY A 20 -27.90 -22.67 5.81
C GLY A 20 -27.48 -22.59 4.36
N ASP A 21 -26.99 -21.41 3.96
CA ASP A 21 -26.34 -21.25 2.68
C ASP A 21 -25.18 -22.23 2.63
N LYS A 22 -25.29 -23.19 1.71
CA LYS A 22 -24.15 -24.03 1.34
C LYS A 22 -23.03 -23.06 0.94
N ILE A 23 -21.89 -23.18 1.62
CA ILE A 23 -20.64 -22.54 1.20
C ILE A 23 -20.46 -22.96 -0.27
N GLN A 24 -20.73 -22.04 -1.20
CA GLN A 24 -20.38 -22.24 -2.59
C GLN A 24 -18.87 -22.42 -2.61
N GLU A 25 -18.42 -23.59 -3.05
CA GLU A 25 -17.02 -23.79 -3.43
C GLU A 25 -16.68 -22.66 -4.40
N LYS A 26 -15.76 -21.78 -3.99
CA LYS A 26 -15.30 -20.69 -4.85
C LYS A 26 -14.74 -21.34 -6.12
N GLU A 27 -15.39 -21.08 -7.26
CA GLU A 27 -14.83 -21.45 -8.56
C GLU A 27 -13.40 -20.93 -8.62
N VAL A 28 -12.45 -21.83 -8.85
CA VAL A 28 -11.06 -21.48 -9.09
C VAL A 28 -11.05 -20.75 -10.43
N VAL A 29 -10.93 -19.42 -10.38
CA VAL A 29 -10.86 -18.59 -11.59
C VAL A 29 -9.59 -18.99 -12.34
N GLU A 30 -9.75 -19.69 -13.46
CA GLU A 30 -8.62 -20.01 -14.33
C GLU A 30 -8.05 -18.70 -14.88
N LEU A 31 -6.78 -18.45 -14.58
CA LEU A 31 -6.09 -17.26 -15.04
C LEU A 31 -5.84 -17.34 -16.56
N SER A 32 -6.10 -16.26 -17.27
CA SER A 32 -5.69 -16.09 -18.68
C SER A 32 -4.16 -16.01 -18.78
N GLY A 33 -3.56 -15.13 -17.99
CA GLY A 33 -2.11 -14.96 -17.90
C GLY A 33 -1.68 -14.48 -16.51
N ARG A 34 -0.61 -13.69 -16.45
CA ARG A 34 -0.23 -13.00 -15.22
C ARG A 34 -1.21 -11.87 -14.93
N ARG A 35 -1.49 -11.65 -13.65
CA ARG A 35 -2.22 -10.47 -13.16
C ARG A 35 -1.32 -9.70 -12.23
N ILE A 36 -1.37 -8.38 -12.32
CA ILE A 36 -0.65 -7.50 -11.42
C ILE A 36 -1.63 -6.61 -10.68
N PHE A 37 -1.34 -6.37 -9.40
CA PHE A 37 -2.13 -5.50 -8.54
C PHE A 37 -1.19 -4.43 -8.01
N LEU A 38 -1.37 -3.19 -8.45
CA LEU A 38 -0.57 -2.04 -8.08
C LEU A 38 -1.29 -1.29 -6.95
N VAL A 39 -0.64 -1.19 -5.80
CA VAL A 39 -1.20 -0.53 -4.62
C VAL A 39 -0.30 0.62 -4.20
N ARG A 40 -0.88 1.81 -4.04
CA ARG A 40 -0.16 2.93 -3.41
C ARG A 40 -0.10 2.65 -1.90
N HIS A 41 1.05 2.86 -1.29
CA HIS A 41 1.20 2.79 0.16
C HIS A 41 0.13 3.64 0.90
N GLY A 42 -0.07 3.33 2.18
CA GLY A 42 -1.04 3.99 3.06
C GLY A 42 -0.65 5.42 3.40
N GLU A 43 -1.54 6.08 4.15
CA GLU A 43 -1.36 7.44 4.67
C GLU A 43 -0.02 7.59 5.39
N ARG A 44 0.72 8.66 5.04
CA ARG A 44 2.08 8.89 5.55
C ARG A 44 2.07 9.74 6.82
N MET A 45 2.90 9.36 7.78
CA MET A 45 3.12 10.08 9.02
C MET A 45 3.48 11.55 8.82
N ASP A 46 4.44 11.85 7.94
CA ASP A 46 4.94 13.20 7.69
C ASP A 46 3.92 14.14 7.03
N ARG A 47 2.89 13.57 6.38
CA ARG A 47 1.84 14.34 5.71
C ARG A 47 0.70 14.70 6.65
N VAL A 48 0.36 13.82 7.58
CA VAL A 48 -0.64 14.09 8.63
C VAL A 48 -0.04 14.95 9.74
N PHE A 49 1.22 14.67 10.10
CA PHE A 49 1.90 15.31 11.22
C PHE A 49 3.25 15.91 10.78
N PRO A 50 3.30 17.07 10.11
CA PRO A 50 4.55 17.65 9.60
C PRO A 50 5.64 17.86 10.66
N GLY A 51 5.27 18.07 11.93
CA GLY A 51 6.19 18.25 13.06
C GLY A 51 6.56 16.97 13.83
N TRP A 52 6.17 15.79 13.37
CA TRP A 52 6.23 14.55 14.16
C TRP A 52 7.63 14.15 14.61
N LEU A 53 8.68 14.43 13.83
CA LEU A 53 10.05 14.11 14.23
C LEU A 53 10.50 14.91 15.44
N ARG A 54 10.04 16.16 15.56
CA ARG A 54 10.37 17.04 16.68
C ARG A 54 9.51 16.72 17.91
N LEU A 55 8.23 16.45 17.69
CA LEU A 55 7.25 16.28 18.78
C LEU A 55 7.15 14.82 19.28
N GLY A 56 7.45 13.86 18.43
CA GLY A 56 7.31 12.43 18.70
C GLY A 56 8.59 11.76 19.19
N PHE A 57 9.70 12.48 19.33
CA PHE A 57 10.96 11.95 19.87
C PHE A 57 11.51 12.87 20.95
N THR A 58 11.97 12.28 22.05
CA THR A 58 12.74 13.01 23.08
C THR A 58 14.15 13.35 22.60
N ASP A 59 14.86 14.23 23.29
CA ASP A 59 16.28 14.52 23.02
C ASP A 59 17.20 13.28 23.07
N LEU A 60 16.82 12.25 23.84
CA LEU A 60 17.50 10.96 23.92
C LEU A 60 17.08 9.97 22.81
N GLY A 61 16.26 10.40 21.85
CA GLY A 61 15.79 9.58 20.73
C GLY A 61 14.68 8.58 21.07
N ALA A 62 14.12 8.60 22.28
CA ALA A 62 12.97 7.76 22.63
C ALA A 62 11.69 8.25 21.93
N TYR A 63 11.01 7.34 21.22
CA TYR A 63 9.76 7.62 20.53
C TYR A 63 8.57 7.68 21.49
N ARG A 64 7.71 8.68 21.32
CA ARG A 64 6.48 8.90 22.09
C ARG A 64 5.37 9.40 21.15
N PRO A 65 4.41 8.54 20.73
CA PRO A 65 3.27 9.00 19.95
C PRO A 65 2.40 9.93 20.80
N TYR A 66 1.93 11.03 20.20
CA TYR A 66 1.07 12.03 20.85
C TYR A 66 -0.32 12.13 20.21
N ASP A 67 -0.59 11.30 19.20
CA ASP A 67 -1.86 11.17 18.52
C ASP A 67 -2.11 9.68 18.26
N LEU A 68 -3.37 9.24 18.38
CA LEU A 68 -3.74 7.83 18.22
C LEU A 68 -3.56 7.34 16.78
N ASN A 69 -3.47 8.26 15.80
CA ASN A 69 -3.13 7.89 14.43
C ASN A 69 -1.63 7.66 14.23
N MET A 70 -0.79 7.89 15.25
CA MET A 70 0.64 7.58 15.17
C MET A 70 0.92 6.12 15.55
N PRO A 71 1.88 5.43 14.91
CA PRO A 71 2.29 4.08 15.31
C PRO A 71 2.59 3.98 16.79
N LEU A 72 2.30 2.84 17.39
CA LEU A 72 2.63 2.61 18.81
C LEU A 72 4.14 2.56 19.08
N ARG A 73 4.93 2.18 18.06
CA ARG A 73 6.40 2.10 18.13
C ARG A 73 7.02 2.57 16.83
N ALA A 74 8.19 3.20 16.93
CA ALA A 74 9.06 3.42 15.79
C ALA A 74 10.00 2.21 15.62
N VAL A 75 10.25 1.81 14.37
CA VAL A 75 11.29 0.82 14.05
C VAL A 75 12.67 1.35 14.41
N LYS A 76 13.60 0.48 14.79
CA LYS A 76 14.98 0.91 15.05
C LYS A 76 15.65 1.33 13.75
N ARG A 77 16.41 2.43 13.80
CA ARG A 77 17.17 2.99 12.68
C ARG A 77 18.63 3.12 13.08
N GLU A 78 19.55 2.88 12.15
CA GLU A 78 20.99 2.92 12.40
C GLU A 78 21.46 4.30 12.88
N ASN A 79 20.99 5.39 12.25
CA ASN A 79 21.32 6.76 12.66
C ASN A 79 20.23 7.40 13.54
N GLY A 80 19.40 6.56 14.17
CA GLY A 80 18.29 6.99 15.01
C GLY A 80 17.16 7.67 14.24
N TYR A 81 16.38 8.49 14.94
CA TYR A 81 15.12 9.02 14.41
C TYR A 81 15.26 9.96 13.20
N LYS A 82 16.46 10.48 12.93
CA LYS A 82 16.71 11.37 11.77
C LYS A 82 16.54 10.66 10.43
N ASP A 83 16.77 9.35 10.38
CA ASP A 83 16.60 8.55 9.15
C ASP A 83 15.15 8.53 8.66
N PHE A 84 14.18 8.79 9.54
CA PHE A 84 12.77 8.89 9.16
C PHE A 84 12.40 10.14 8.38
N HIS A 85 13.28 11.16 8.31
CA HIS A 85 12.98 12.40 7.57
C HIS A 85 12.66 12.15 6.10
N ASN A 86 13.45 11.29 5.45
CA ASN A 86 13.25 10.95 4.04
C ASN A 86 12.55 9.61 3.85
N ASP A 87 12.35 8.85 4.93
CA ASP A 87 11.69 7.55 4.92
C ASP A 87 10.67 7.40 6.07
N PRO A 88 9.60 8.23 6.08
CA PRO A 88 8.61 8.21 7.13
C PRO A 88 7.77 6.92 7.10
N PRO A 89 7.27 6.45 8.25
CA PRO A 89 6.33 5.33 8.32
C PRO A 89 4.94 5.74 7.81
N ILE A 90 4.05 4.77 7.65
CA ILE A 90 2.60 5.02 7.58
C ILE A 90 2.00 5.29 8.97
N THR A 91 0.83 5.90 8.99
CA THR A 91 0.00 6.09 10.20
C THR A 91 -0.75 4.79 10.56
N GLU A 92 -1.42 4.77 11.72
CA GLU A 92 -2.30 3.66 12.10
C GLU A 92 -3.50 3.53 11.13
N ILE A 93 -4.07 4.64 10.65
CA ILE A 93 -5.08 4.64 9.57
C ILE A 93 -4.48 4.11 8.26
N GLY A 94 -3.25 4.50 7.92
CA GLY A 94 -2.53 3.96 6.77
C GLY A 94 -2.33 2.45 6.84
N TYR A 95 -2.08 1.91 8.04
CA TYR A 95 -1.98 0.47 8.25
C TYR A 95 -3.36 -0.22 8.20
N ALA A 96 -4.37 0.35 8.83
CA ALA A 96 -5.74 -0.18 8.82
C ALA A 96 -6.33 -0.26 7.40
N THR A 97 -6.13 0.79 6.59
CA THR A 97 -6.52 0.82 5.16
C THR A 97 -5.78 -0.24 4.35
N SER A 98 -4.50 -0.49 4.63
CA SER A 98 -3.75 -1.59 4.01
C SER A 98 -4.35 -2.96 4.35
N GLN A 99 -4.79 -3.16 5.60
CA GLN A 99 -5.51 -4.39 5.98
C GLN A 99 -6.89 -4.50 5.31
N MET A 100 -7.61 -3.39 5.13
CA MET A 100 -8.89 -3.38 4.40
C MET A 100 -8.71 -3.85 2.95
N ILE A 101 -7.66 -3.40 2.26
CA ILE A 101 -7.32 -3.89 0.91
C ILE A 101 -7.08 -5.40 0.94
N GLY A 102 -6.25 -5.89 1.86
CA GLY A 102 -5.98 -7.33 1.98
C GLY A 102 -7.24 -8.17 2.18
N ARG A 103 -8.16 -7.71 3.04
CA ARG A 103 -9.46 -8.37 3.26
C ARG A 103 -10.31 -8.34 2.00
N GLY A 104 -10.39 -7.18 1.34
CA GLY A 104 -11.10 -7.02 0.08
C GLY A 104 -10.61 -8.01 -0.99
N MET A 105 -9.29 -8.09 -1.19
CA MET A 105 -8.67 -9.02 -2.15
C MET A 105 -9.04 -10.47 -1.85
N LYS A 106 -8.90 -10.89 -0.59
CA LYS A 106 -9.23 -12.26 -0.17
C LYS A 106 -10.71 -12.58 -0.36
N LEU A 107 -11.60 -11.64 -0.03
CA LEU A 107 -13.04 -11.79 -0.24
C LEU A 107 -13.37 -11.92 -1.73
N SER A 108 -12.73 -11.12 -2.59
CA SER A 108 -12.80 -11.21 -4.05
C SER A 108 -12.14 -12.46 -4.65
N GLY A 109 -11.61 -13.39 -3.82
CA GLY A 109 -10.99 -14.62 -4.30
C GLY A 109 -9.59 -14.46 -4.88
N ILE A 110 -8.96 -13.31 -4.68
CA ILE A 110 -7.60 -13.03 -5.13
C ILE A 110 -6.62 -13.52 -4.05
N GLN A 111 -5.66 -14.32 -4.47
CA GLN A 111 -4.48 -14.71 -3.69
C GLN A 111 -3.23 -14.23 -4.43
N PHE A 112 -2.13 -14.00 -3.71
CA PHE A 112 -0.88 -13.51 -4.29
C PHE A 112 0.21 -14.56 -4.24
N ASP A 113 0.81 -14.84 -5.40
CA ASP A 113 1.94 -15.76 -5.53
C ASP A 113 3.25 -15.09 -5.11
N THR A 114 3.40 -13.79 -5.40
CA THR A 114 4.59 -13.02 -4.99
C THR A 114 4.21 -11.55 -4.75
N VAL A 115 4.85 -10.94 -3.74
CA VAL A 115 4.71 -9.52 -3.45
C VAL A 115 6.03 -8.82 -3.75
N TYR A 116 5.99 -7.80 -4.59
CA TYR A 116 7.09 -6.86 -4.83
C TYR A 116 6.80 -5.52 -4.17
N CYS A 117 7.81 -4.90 -3.60
CA CYS A 117 7.63 -3.68 -2.83
C CYS A 117 8.80 -2.71 -3.05
N SER A 118 8.48 -1.42 -3.11
CA SER A 118 9.51 -0.37 -3.01
C SER A 118 10.23 -0.46 -1.65
N PRO A 119 11.51 -0.06 -1.56
CA PRO A 119 12.30 -0.11 -0.33
C PRO A 119 11.85 0.89 0.74
N ALA A 120 10.94 1.82 0.41
CA ALA A 120 10.41 2.78 1.38
C ALA A 120 9.67 2.07 2.53
N LEU A 121 9.91 2.49 3.78
CA LEU A 121 9.26 1.92 4.96
C LEU A 121 7.73 1.95 4.84
N ARG A 122 7.18 3.04 4.32
CA ARG A 122 5.73 3.19 4.07
C ARG A 122 5.17 2.11 3.14
N SER A 123 5.91 1.75 2.09
CA SER A 123 5.50 0.69 1.16
C SER A 123 5.57 -0.68 1.83
N ILE A 124 6.65 -0.95 2.57
CA ILE A 124 6.85 -2.22 3.28
C ILE A 124 5.77 -2.45 4.35
N GLN A 125 5.46 -1.42 5.15
CA GLN A 125 4.42 -1.48 6.17
C GLN A 125 3.03 -1.72 5.56
N SER A 126 2.75 -1.11 4.42
CA SER A 126 1.51 -1.37 3.68
C SER A 126 1.45 -2.79 3.12
N ALA A 127 2.53 -3.29 2.52
CA ALA A 127 2.61 -4.67 2.05
C ALA A 127 2.41 -5.67 3.19
N HIS A 128 3.04 -5.43 4.33
CA HIS A 128 2.86 -6.22 5.53
C HIS A 128 1.41 -6.20 6.04
N GLY A 129 0.77 -5.03 6.06
CA GLY A 129 -0.63 -4.87 6.44
C GLY A 129 -1.59 -5.63 5.53
N ILE A 130 -1.37 -5.58 4.21
CA ILE A 130 -2.15 -6.36 3.22
C ILE A 130 -2.00 -7.86 3.49
N LEU A 131 -0.76 -8.32 3.70
CA LEU A 131 -0.46 -9.74 3.94
C LEU A 131 -1.05 -10.30 5.24
N LYS A 132 -1.43 -9.47 6.22
CA LYS A 132 -2.15 -9.95 7.42
C LYS A 132 -3.45 -10.68 7.10
N SER A 133 -4.09 -10.36 5.98
CA SER A 133 -5.32 -11.05 5.56
C SER A 133 -5.05 -12.46 5.04
N PHE A 134 -3.80 -12.76 4.66
CA PHE A 134 -3.34 -14.01 4.07
C PHE A 134 -2.51 -14.84 5.06
N ALA A 135 -2.86 -14.78 6.36
CA ALA A 135 -2.21 -15.57 7.39
C ALA A 135 -2.15 -17.07 7.00
N GLY A 136 -0.97 -17.66 7.16
CA GLY A 136 -0.69 -19.04 6.77
C GLY A 136 -0.20 -19.23 5.33
N SER A 137 -0.18 -18.19 4.48
CA SER A 137 0.51 -18.27 3.20
C SER A 137 2.03 -18.17 3.37
N ASN A 138 2.77 -18.77 2.44
CA ASN A 138 4.24 -18.65 2.36
C ASN A 138 4.68 -17.40 1.57
N THR A 139 3.76 -16.52 1.21
CA THR A 139 4.03 -15.35 0.37
C THR A 139 4.80 -14.32 1.19
N LYS A 140 5.99 -13.96 0.71
CA LYS A 140 6.88 -12.97 1.33
C LYS A 140 7.10 -11.77 0.43
N ILE A 141 7.57 -10.68 1.03
CA ILE A 141 7.80 -9.38 0.39
C ILE A 141 9.21 -9.36 -0.21
N CYS A 142 9.29 -9.28 -1.53
CA CYS A 142 10.51 -9.03 -2.29
C CYS A 142 10.72 -7.51 -2.41
N ILE A 143 11.81 -6.99 -1.83
CA ILE A 143 12.13 -5.56 -1.87
C ILE A 143 12.88 -5.26 -3.16
N GLU A 144 12.24 -4.55 -4.10
CA GLU A 144 12.83 -4.15 -5.37
C GLU A 144 13.10 -2.63 -5.38
N PRO A 145 14.37 -2.21 -5.25
CA PRO A 145 14.75 -0.80 -5.28
C PRO A 145 14.32 -0.10 -6.57
N GLY A 146 14.28 -0.79 -7.71
CA GLY A 146 13.84 -0.24 -8.99
C GLY A 146 12.41 0.33 -8.96
N LEU A 147 11.59 -0.08 -7.99
CA LEU A 147 10.23 0.41 -7.77
C LEU A 147 10.14 1.65 -6.85
N PHE A 148 11.25 2.19 -6.36
CA PHE A 148 11.24 3.43 -5.58
C PHE A 148 10.78 4.61 -6.45
N GLU A 149 10.18 5.63 -5.84
CA GLU A 149 9.68 6.81 -6.55
C GLU A 149 10.82 7.67 -7.15
N TYR A 150 10.44 8.80 -7.74
CA TYR A 150 11.36 9.69 -8.44
C TYR A 150 12.44 10.23 -7.50
N LEU A 151 13.70 9.95 -7.84
CA LEU A 151 14.87 10.31 -7.05
C LEU A 151 15.16 11.81 -7.09
N GLY A 152 14.69 12.54 -8.10
CA GLY A 152 14.81 14.01 -8.15
C GLY A 152 14.09 14.73 -7.01
N TRP A 153 13.24 14.05 -6.23
CA TRP A 153 12.69 14.60 -4.98
C TRP A 153 13.65 14.53 -3.79
N TYR A 154 14.82 13.94 -3.98
CA TYR A 154 15.77 13.55 -2.94
C TYR A 154 17.19 14.08 -3.20
N GLU A 155 17.37 15.11 -4.04
CA GLU A 155 18.67 15.62 -4.50
C GLU A 155 19.70 15.93 -3.39
N ASN A 156 19.26 16.12 -2.13
CA ASN A 156 20.13 16.35 -0.96
C ASN A 156 19.83 15.39 0.22
N ALA A 157 19.12 14.28 -0.03
CA ALA A 157 18.68 13.36 1.00
C ALA A 157 19.70 12.23 1.22
N ASN A 158 19.90 11.84 2.49
CA ASN A 158 20.49 10.55 2.80
C ASN A 158 19.37 9.49 2.92
N LEU A 159 19.22 8.67 1.89
CA LEU A 159 18.21 7.59 1.86
C LEU A 159 18.75 6.35 2.61
N ASN A 160 18.47 6.30 3.91
CA ASN A 160 18.84 5.18 4.78
C ASN A 160 17.66 4.21 4.95
N PHE A 161 17.35 3.47 3.88
CA PHE A 161 16.39 2.37 3.95
C PHE A 161 16.85 1.29 4.91
N LEU A 162 15.89 0.64 5.57
CA LEU A 162 16.18 -0.55 6.35
C LEU A 162 16.61 -1.70 5.43
N ASP A 163 17.63 -2.44 5.84
CA ASP A 163 18.04 -3.65 5.15
C ASP A 163 17.11 -4.84 5.47
N THR A 164 17.26 -5.91 4.69
CA THR A 164 16.50 -7.15 4.82
C THR A 164 16.53 -7.72 6.24
N ASN A 165 17.70 -7.75 6.89
CA ASN A 165 17.85 -8.34 8.23
C ASN A 165 17.17 -7.46 9.28
N GLN A 166 17.35 -6.14 9.19
CA GLN A 166 16.68 -5.18 10.06
C GLN A 166 15.16 -5.34 9.97
N LEU A 167 14.61 -5.45 8.75
CA LEU A 167 13.18 -5.63 8.53
C LEU A 167 12.65 -6.97 9.08
N ILE A 168 13.38 -8.07 8.86
CA ILE A 168 13.02 -9.38 9.42
C ILE A 168 13.02 -9.33 10.96
N ASN A 169 14.05 -8.72 11.56
CA ASN A 169 14.15 -8.57 13.01
C ASN A 169 13.02 -7.69 13.59
N GLU A 170 12.51 -6.74 12.82
CA GLU A 170 11.35 -5.92 13.17
C GLU A 170 10.00 -6.64 12.99
N GLY A 171 10.02 -7.87 12.43
CA GLY A 171 8.87 -8.75 12.26
C GLY A 171 8.15 -8.62 10.90
N TYR A 172 8.78 -8.01 9.90
CA TYR A 172 8.21 -7.95 8.55
C TYR A 172 8.48 -9.25 7.77
N GLU A 173 7.49 -9.68 6.98
CA GLU A 173 7.51 -10.92 6.18
C GLU A 173 8.37 -10.74 4.91
N ILE A 174 9.65 -10.44 5.06
CA ILE A 174 10.56 -10.18 3.92
C ILE A 174 11.11 -11.49 3.35
N GLN A 175 11.25 -11.55 2.03
CA GLN A 175 11.93 -12.64 1.34
C GLN A 175 13.46 -12.46 1.45
N PRO A 176 14.17 -13.28 2.26
CA PRO A 176 15.57 -13.00 2.61
C PRO A 176 16.54 -13.10 1.43
N ASN A 177 16.27 -14.00 0.49
CA ASN A 177 17.17 -14.32 -0.63
C ASN A 177 16.72 -13.70 -1.97
N TYR A 178 15.86 -12.68 -1.92
CA TYR A 178 15.51 -11.95 -3.13
C TYR A 178 16.71 -11.14 -3.60
N ILE A 179 17.15 -11.36 -4.84
CA ILE A 179 18.21 -10.59 -5.48
C ILE A 179 17.54 -9.50 -6.33
N PRO A 180 17.60 -8.22 -5.92
CA PRO A 180 16.96 -7.17 -6.66
C PRO A 180 17.66 -6.88 -7.98
N TYR A 181 16.90 -6.46 -8.98
CA TYR A 181 17.45 -6.07 -10.27
C TYR A 181 18.23 -4.75 -10.16
N ALA A 182 17.62 -3.74 -9.53
CA ALA A 182 18.32 -2.51 -9.21
C ALA A 182 19.01 -2.68 -7.85
N ILE A 183 20.33 -2.56 -7.81
CA ILE A 183 21.05 -2.55 -6.54
C ILE A 183 20.77 -1.22 -5.84
N VAL A 184 20.41 -1.25 -4.55
CA VAL A 184 20.17 -0.04 -3.73
C VAL A 184 21.31 0.97 -3.87
N LYS A 185 22.55 0.46 -3.96
CA LYS A 185 23.75 1.26 -4.23
C LYS A 185 23.65 2.04 -5.54
N THR A 186 23.20 1.42 -6.63
CA THR A 186 22.98 2.08 -7.92
C THR A 186 21.93 3.19 -7.84
N LEU A 187 20.92 3.10 -6.96
CA LEU A 187 20.01 4.23 -6.72
C LEU A 187 20.70 5.37 -5.96
N LYS A 188 21.48 5.03 -4.92
CA LYS A 188 22.26 6.00 -4.12
C LYS A 188 23.36 6.67 -4.93
N ASP A 189 23.84 6.06 -6.00
CA ASP A 189 24.85 6.66 -6.86
C ASP A 189 24.21 7.56 -7.96
N ASN A 190 22.92 7.35 -8.27
CA ASN A 190 22.21 8.03 -9.36
C ASN A 190 21.21 9.13 -8.92
N PHE A 191 20.97 9.33 -7.63
CA PHE A 191 19.87 10.21 -7.18
C PHE A 191 20.01 11.69 -7.57
N HIS A 192 21.24 12.18 -7.78
CA HIS A 192 21.47 13.59 -8.14
C HIS A 192 21.10 13.93 -9.59
N ASN A 193 20.92 12.93 -10.46
CA ASN A 193 20.84 13.15 -11.91
C ASN A 193 19.64 12.43 -12.57
N GLU A 194 18.75 11.82 -11.79
CA GLU A 194 17.60 11.13 -12.37
C GLU A 194 16.65 12.16 -13.00
N THR A 195 16.49 12.10 -14.32
CA THR A 195 15.43 12.83 -15.03
C THR A 195 14.10 12.08 -14.90
N ILE A 196 12.98 12.77 -15.13
CA ILE A 196 11.65 12.11 -15.16
C ILE A 196 11.65 10.95 -16.16
N GLU A 197 12.26 11.11 -17.34
CA GLU A 197 12.39 10.02 -18.31
C GLU A 197 13.25 8.86 -17.76
N GLY A 198 14.37 9.17 -17.09
CA GLY A 198 15.23 8.18 -16.45
C GLY A 198 14.48 7.37 -15.38
N TYR A 199 13.62 8.02 -14.61
CA TYR A 199 12.73 7.38 -13.64
C TYR A 199 11.78 6.37 -14.29
N TYR A 200 11.07 6.76 -15.36
CA TYR A 200 10.17 5.84 -16.06
C TYR A 200 10.94 4.67 -16.67
N LYS A 201 12.12 4.91 -17.25
CA LYS A 201 13.00 3.86 -17.79
C LYS A 201 13.47 2.88 -16.70
N ARG A 202 13.82 3.38 -15.51
CA ARG A 202 14.21 2.54 -14.38
C ARG A 202 13.06 1.64 -13.92
N VAL A 203 11.87 2.20 -13.74
CA VAL A 203 10.68 1.44 -13.34
C VAL A 203 10.31 0.40 -14.39
N ASP A 204 10.33 0.77 -15.67
CA ASP A 204 10.09 -0.13 -16.80
C ASP A 204 11.07 -1.32 -16.81
N ALA A 205 12.37 -1.06 -16.66
CA ALA A 205 13.38 -2.12 -16.60
C ALA A 205 13.16 -3.08 -15.42
N ALA A 206 12.83 -2.56 -14.24
CA ALA A 206 12.57 -3.39 -13.06
C ALA A 206 11.33 -4.27 -13.24
N VAL A 207 10.23 -3.71 -13.77
CA VAL A 207 8.98 -4.45 -13.97
C VAL A 207 9.11 -5.50 -15.06
N ASN A 208 9.74 -5.17 -16.19
CA ASN A 208 9.96 -6.13 -17.27
C ASN A 208 10.83 -7.31 -16.81
N MET A 209 11.83 -7.05 -15.95
CA MET A 209 12.63 -8.13 -15.36
C MET A 209 11.80 -8.99 -14.40
N ILE A 210 11.01 -8.38 -13.52
CA ILE A 210 10.09 -9.12 -12.64
C ILE A 210 9.15 -9.99 -13.47
N LEU A 211 8.55 -9.44 -14.52
CA LEU A 211 7.68 -10.21 -15.40
C LEU A 211 8.44 -11.36 -16.07
N LYS A 212 9.67 -11.15 -16.53
CA LYS A 212 10.51 -12.21 -17.10
C LYS A 212 10.73 -13.38 -16.12
N LEU A 213 10.89 -13.11 -14.83
CA LEU A 213 11.00 -14.16 -13.80
C LEU A 213 9.75 -15.05 -13.71
N HIS A 214 8.59 -14.53 -14.13
CA HIS A 214 7.29 -15.20 -14.08
C HIS A 214 6.75 -15.55 -15.47
N GLU A 215 7.58 -15.55 -16.52
CA GLU A 215 7.09 -15.63 -17.92
C GLU A 215 6.32 -16.91 -18.26
N ASN A 216 6.59 -18.01 -17.55
CA ASN A 216 5.97 -19.31 -17.78
C ASN A 216 4.92 -19.66 -16.72
N THR A 217 4.51 -18.69 -15.90
CA THR A 217 3.58 -18.90 -14.79
C THR A 217 2.37 -17.98 -14.91
N LYS A 218 1.17 -18.56 -14.80
CA LYS A 218 -0.04 -17.80 -14.54
C LYS A 218 -0.09 -17.49 -13.05
N CYS A 219 0.14 -16.23 -12.69
CA CYS A 219 0.28 -15.84 -11.28
C CYS A 219 -0.32 -14.44 -11.03
N ASN A 220 -0.69 -14.20 -9.78
CA ASN A 220 -1.09 -12.91 -9.24
C ASN A 220 0.09 -12.27 -8.49
N LEU A 221 0.57 -11.14 -9.00
CA LEU A 221 1.68 -10.39 -8.43
C LEU A 221 1.15 -9.11 -7.77
N LEU A 222 1.50 -8.88 -6.51
CA LEU A 222 1.19 -7.63 -5.81
C LEU A 222 2.40 -6.70 -5.87
N PHE A 223 2.19 -5.44 -6.22
CA PHE A 223 3.19 -4.38 -6.19
C PHE A 223 2.74 -3.30 -5.22
N VAL A 224 3.47 -3.08 -4.14
CA VAL A 224 3.18 -1.98 -3.19
C VAL A 224 4.20 -0.87 -3.37
N VAL A 225 3.75 0.23 -3.96
CA VAL A 225 4.60 1.27 -4.56
C VAL A 225 4.06 2.68 -4.28
N HIS A 226 4.44 3.66 -5.09
CA HIS A 226 4.08 5.08 -4.96
C HIS A 226 3.13 5.51 -6.08
N ALA A 227 2.45 6.65 -5.88
CA ALA A 227 1.53 7.22 -6.89
C ALA A 227 2.15 7.32 -8.30
N PRO A 228 3.31 7.99 -8.51
CA PRO A 228 3.91 8.08 -9.85
C PRO A 228 4.41 6.72 -10.36
N THR A 229 4.63 5.73 -9.49
CA THR A 229 5.12 4.41 -9.88
C THR A 229 3.98 3.57 -10.45
N ILE A 230 2.75 3.75 -9.95
CA ILE A 230 1.57 3.13 -10.55
C ILE A 230 1.40 3.59 -12.01
N ASP A 231 1.53 4.90 -12.27
CA ASP A 231 1.46 5.44 -13.64
C ASP A 231 2.59 4.88 -14.53
N ALA A 232 3.84 4.89 -14.03
CA ALA A 232 4.99 4.38 -14.77
C ALA A 232 4.82 2.89 -15.17
N ILE A 233 4.39 2.04 -14.24
CA ILE A 233 4.11 0.62 -14.51
C ILE A 233 2.94 0.47 -15.48
N GLY A 234 1.85 1.20 -15.26
CA GLY A 234 0.66 1.12 -16.11
C GLY A 234 0.97 1.52 -17.56
N ARG A 235 1.76 2.58 -17.76
CA ARG A 235 2.18 3.02 -19.10
C ARG A 235 3.08 2.01 -19.79
N SER A 236 4.08 1.49 -19.07
CA SER A 236 4.99 0.44 -19.57
C SER A 236 4.18 -0.74 -20.12
N LEU A 237 3.30 -1.33 -19.31
CA LEU A 237 2.62 -2.56 -19.65
C LEU A 237 1.52 -2.39 -20.71
N MET A 238 0.80 -1.27 -20.66
CA MET A 238 -0.21 -0.94 -21.68
C MET A 238 0.39 -0.28 -22.94
N ASN A 239 1.71 -0.25 -23.07
CA ASN A 239 2.47 0.35 -24.17
C ASN A 239 1.98 1.77 -24.51
N LYS A 240 1.85 2.60 -23.47
CA LYS A 240 1.46 4.01 -23.56
C LYS A 240 2.70 4.90 -23.47
N PRO A 241 2.80 5.96 -24.28
CA PRO A 241 3.95 6.85 -24.24
C PRO A 241 4.05 7.56 -22.89
N VAL A 242 5.27 7.82 -22.44
CA VAL A 242 5.54 8.82 -21.40
C VAL A 242 5.32 10.18 -22.05
N ILE A 243 4.20 10.82 -21.74
CA ILE A 243 3.94 12.19 -22.20
C ILE A 243 4.79 13.11 -21.31
N GLY A 244 5.37 14.17 -21.88
CA GLY A 244 6.34 15.07 -21.24
C GLY A 244 5.86 15.74 -19.94
N LEU A 245 5.77 14.93 -18.88
CA LEU A 245 5.35 15.31 -17.54
C LEU A 245 6.35 16.29 -16.96
N SER A 246 5.83 17.43 -16.53
CA SER A 246 6.58 18.39 -15.72
C SER A 246 6.76 17.86 -14.29
N ASN A 247 7.75 18.43 -13.57
CA ASN A 247 7.90 18.20 -12.13
C ASN A 247 6.61 18.53 -11.35
N TYR A 248 5.87 19.56 -11.80
CA TYR A 248 4.60 19.94 -11.18
C TYR A 248 3.56 18.83 -11.33
N GLU A 249 3.33 18.32 -12.54
CA GLU A 249 2.37 17.23 -12.79
C GLU A 249 2.77 15.96 -12.05
N LEU A 250 4.06 15.61 -12.04
CA LEU A 250 4.55 14.45 -11.29
C LEU A 250 4.26 14.60 -9.78
N SER A 251 4.44 15.79 -9.20
CA SER A 251 4.13 16.07 -7.79
C SER A 251 2.63 15.94 -7.45
N LYS A 252 1.76 16.03 -8.47
CA LYS A 252 0.29 15.95 -8.33
C LYS A 252 -0.26 14.55 -8.58
N MET A 253 0.57 13.56 -8.92
CA MET A 253 0.15 12.17 -9.11
C MET A 253 -0.64 11.59 -7.93
N GLY A 254 -0.34 12.05 -6.70
CA GLY A 254 -1.09 11.64 -5.51
C GLY A 254 -2.57 12.04 -5.49
N ILE A 255 -3.02 12.95 -6.37
CA ILE A 255 -4.44 13.31 -6.56
C ILE A 255 -5.15 12.24 -7.40
N HIS A 256 -4.46 11.70 -8.40
CA HIS A 256 -5.02 10.68 -9.30
C HIS A 256 -4.93 9.26 -8.71
N PHE A 257 -3.90 9.02 -7.90
CA PHE A 257 -3.70 7.77 -7.19
C PHE A 257 -3.66 8.08 -5.68
N PRO A 258 -4.79 8.24 -4.99
CA PRO A 258 -4.85 8.55 -3.55
C PRO A 258 -4.22 7.43 -2.70
N TYR A 259 -3.93 7.68 -1.41
CA TYR A 259 -3.39 6.63 -0.54
C TYR A 259 -4.27 5.39 -0.58
N ALA A 260 -3.64 4.21 -0.50
CA ALA A 260 -4.35 2.94 -0.58
C ALA A 260 -5.14 2.71 -1.90
N SER A 261 -4.91 3.51 -2.96
CA SER A 261 -5.49 3.24 -4.28
C SER A 261 -4.98 1.93 -4.86
N VAL A 262 -5.87 1.19 -5.54
CA VAL A 262 -5.57 -0.08 -6.19
C VAL A 262 -5.86 0.01 -7.68
N VAL A 263 -4.89 -0.38 -8.49
CA VAL A 263 -5.03 -0.58 -9.94
C VAL A 263 -4.66 -2.02 -10.25
N ALA A 264 -5.39 -2.69 -11.13
CA ALA A 264 -5.10 -4.06 -11.50
C ALA A 264 -5.05 -4.20 -13.02
N LEU A 265 -4.05 -4.91 -13.53
CA LEU A 265 -3.91 -5.23 -14.95
C LEU A 265 -3.82 -6.76 -15.10
N GLU A 266 -4.34 -7.27 -16.19
CA GLU A 266 -4.16 -8.67 -16.58
C GLU A 266 -3.53 -8.79 -17.97
N GLU A 267 -2.68 -9.79 -18.11
CA GLU A 267 -2.13 -10.21 -19.37
C GLU A 267 -3.14 -11.08 -20.12
N THR A 268 -3.43 -10.71 -21.36
CA THR A 268 -4.34 -11.43 -22.24
C THR A 268 -3.62 -12.54 -22.99
N ASN A 269 -4.34 -13.63 -23.28
CA ASN A 269 -3.84 -14.74 -24.10
C ASN A 269 -3.42 -14.30 -25.51
N THR A 270 -3.93 -13.16 -25.98
CA THR A 270 -3.65 -12.56 -27.28
C THR A 270 -2.34 -11.77 -27.22
N ASN A 271 -1.23 -12.45 -27.49
CA ASN A 271 0.11 -11.89 -27.68
C ASN A 271 0.73 -11.19 -26.46
N GLY A 272 0.34 -11.57 -25.23
CA GLY A 272 0.92 -11.02 -24.00
C GLY A 272 0.60 -9.53 -23.79
N LYS A 273 -0.53 -9.05 -24.34
CA LYS A 273 -0.97 -7.66 -24.15
C LYS A 273 -1.54 -7.49 -22.75
N TRP A 274 -1.36 -6.31 -22.16
CA TRP A 274 -1.95 -5.98 -20.87
C TRP A 274 -3.21 -5.14 -21.02
N GLN A 275 -4.22 -5.42 -20.21
CA GLN A 275 -5.44 -4.65 -20.12
C GLN A 275 -5.82 -4.33 -18.68
N LEU A 276 -6.57 -3.25 -18.48
CA LEU A 276 -7.10 -2.87 -17.18
C LEU A 276 -8.18 -3.86 -16.72
N MET A 277 -8.09 -4.28 -15.46
CA MET A 277 -9.17 -4.99 -14.77
C MET A 277 -10.02 -3.95 -14.02
N PRO A 278 -11.22 -3.60 -14.53
CA PRO A 278 -12.08 -2.65 -13.84
C PRO A 278 -12.66 -3.26 -12.56
N ASN A 279 -12.91 -2.43 -11.55
CA ASN A 279 -13.69 -2.78 -10.36
C ASN A 279 -13.17 -3.97 -9.54
N VAL A 280 -11.84 -4.20 -9.52
CA VAL A 280 -11.24 -5.29 -8.72
C VAL A 280 -11.56 -5.17 -7.22
N LEU A 281 -11.61 -3.95 -6.71
CA LEU A 281 -12.05 -3.64 -5.36
C LEU A 281 -12.93 -2.38 -5.34
N PRO A 282 -13.92 -2.29 -4.43
CA PRO A 282 -14.57 -1.02 -4.14
C PRO A 282 -13.57 -0.03 -3.51
N PRO A 283 -13.77 1.28 -3.68
CA PRO A 283 -12.89 2.28 -3.09
C PRO A 283 -13.07 2.36 -1.57
N ILE A 284 -12.04 2.87 -0.89
CA ILE A 284 -12.12 3.28 0.52
C ILE A 284 -12.31 4.81 0.53
N SER A 285 -13.45 5.26 1.05
CA SER A 285 -13.77 6.69 1.18
C SER A 285 -14.06 7.00 2.64
N PHE A 286 -13.39 8.00 3.20
CA PHE A 286 -13.63 8.51 4.55
C PHE A 286 -13.34 10.02 4.61
N LEU A 287 -13.89 10.70 5.61
CA LEU A 287 -13.75 12.16 5.78
C LEU A 287 -12.47 12.50 6.54
N ASP A 288 -11.93 13.68 6.28
CA ASP A 288 -10.90 14.28 7.14
C ASP A 288 -11.56 14.72 8.46
N PHE A 289 -11.25 14.02 9.55
CA PHE A 289 -11.86 14.26 10.86
C PHE A 289 -10.85 14.16 12.00
N SER A 290 -11.08 14.95 13.03
CA SER A 290 -10.40 14.81 14.32
C SER A 290 -11.44 14.69 15.43
N ASN A 291 -11.20 13.78 16.37
CA ASN A 291 -11.98 13.66 17.60
C ASN A 291 -11.41 14.52 18.75
N ARG A 292 -10.48 15.44 18.46
CA ARG A 292 -9.89 16.33 19.46
C ARG A 292 -10.95 17.25 20.04
N VAL A 293 -11.18 17.13 21.34
CA VAL A 293 -12.06 18.05 22.07
C VAL A 293 -11.41 19.43 22.10
N ASN A 294 -12.17 20.47 21.74
CA ASN A 294 -11.74 21.84 21.99
C ASN A 294 -11.87 22.14 23.48
N ILE A 295 -10.81 21.84 24.24
CA ILE A 295 -10.78 22.02 25.69
C ILE A 295 -11.00 23.48 26.06
N ASN A 296 -10.38 24.43 25.36
CA ASN A 296 -10.56 25.86 25.64
C ASN A 296 -12.02 26.29 25.55
N PHE A 297 -12.73 25.80 24.52
CA PHE A 297 -14.16 26.04 24.40
C PHE A 297 -14.93 25.33 25.51
N PHE A 298 -14.60 24.08 25.81
CA PHE A 298 -15.25 23.30 26.87
C PHE A 298 -15.09 23.95 28.25
N THR A 299 -13.95 24.59 28.52
CA THR A 299 -13.61 25.23 29.80
C THR A 299 -13.78 26.75 29.81
N ARG A 300 -14.49 27.33 28.84
CA ARG A 300 -14.69 28.79 28.77
C ARG A 300 -15.49 29.29 29.98
N SER A 301 -15.04 30.39 30.58
CA SER A 301 -15.80 31.14 31.59
C SER A 301 -16.86 32.04 30.95
#